data_AF-A0A9D6XMM2-F1
#
_entry.id   AF-A0A9D6XMM2-F1
#
_cell.length_a   1.000
_cell.length_b   1.000
_cell.length_c   1.000
_cell.angle_alpha   90.00
_cell.angle_beta   90.00
_cell.angle_gamma   90.00
#
_symmetry.space_group_name_H-M   'P 1'
#
loop_
_entity.id
_entity.type
_entity.pdbx_description
1 polymer ?
#
loop_
_entity_poly.entity_id
_entity_poly.type
_entity_poly.pdbx_seq_one_letter_code
_entity_poly.pdbx_strand_id
1 'polypeptide(L)'
;MKLSLSSGLRALLWVIASLFGWITLYFFVFKGATGYNNPIVLGSIALVSGLTILIPEVIFLHPRIRARFDGVLRVTLCSAIAVPIIMSWLGTFRWYGAGWGYDSFVHFVASGAGALIVLLVLVLVGATDFKLRASVFVIFVLMIFLGGTANELFERYSDLWWGTTMFGEPGEPNDTIRDLMHNILGATVGSVICLVHGERIAKYLSRRP
;
A
#
# COMPACT_ATOMS: atom_id res chain seq x y z
N MET A 1 -16.66 -4.46 -38.12
CA MET A 1 -16.28 -5.55 -37.20
C MET A 1 -15.57 -4.93 -36.00
N LYS A 2 -16.15 -4.97 -34.79
CA LYS A 2 -15.49 -4.43 -33.58
C LYS A 2 -14.55 -5.50 -33.03
N LEU A 3 -13.24 -5.29 -33.13
CA LEU A 3 -12.25 -6.13 -32.46
C LEU A 3 -12.36 -5.89 -30.94
N SER A 4 -13.06 -6.80 -30.26
CA SER A 4 -13.09 -6.83 -28.81
C SER A 4 -11.75 -7.38 -28.31
N LEU A 5 -10.92 -6.52 -27.72
CA LEU A 5 -9.72 -6.96 -27.00
C LEU A 5 -10.10 -8.01 -25.95
N SER A 6 -9.26 -9.04 -25.78
CA SER A 6 -9.46 -10.01 -24.71
C SER A 6 -9.45 -9.28 -23.35
N SER A 7 -10.15 -9.85 -22.37
CA SER A 7 -10.17 -9.31 -21.01
C SER A 7 -8.77 -9.24 -20.40
N GLY A 8 -7.90 -10.20 -20.72
CA GLY A 8 -6.49 -10.21 -20.31
C GLY A 8 -5.66 -9.09 -20.92
N LEU A 9 -5.83 -8.80 -22.21
CA LEU A 9 -5.10 -7.72 -22.88
C LEU A 9 -5.55 -6.33 -22.39
N ARG A 10 -6.84 -6.16 -22.08
CA ARG A 10 -7.34 -4.93 -21.45
C ARG A 10 -6.75 -4.70 -20.06
N ALA A 11 -6.69 -5.74 -19.24
CA ALA A 11 -6.05 -5.67 -17.93
C ALA A 11 -4.57 -5.28 -18.07
N LEU A 12 -3.82 -5.96 -18.94
CA LEU A 12 -2.40 -5.66 -19.18
C LEU A 12 -2.16 -4.22 -19.64
N LEU A 13 -2.98 -3.71 -20.56
CA LEU A 13 -2.88 -2.33 -21.03
C LEU A 13 -3.20 -1.31 -19.93
N TRP A 14 -4.17 -1.63 -19.07
CA TRP A 14 -4.51 -0.79 -17.92
C TRP A 14 -3.36 -0.74 -16.92
N VAL A 15 -2.81 -1.90 -16.60
CA VAL A 15 -1.60 -2.08 -15.79
C VAL A 15 -0.44 -1.23 -16.30
N ILE A 16 -0.12 -1.33 -17.59
CA ILE A 16 0.94 -0.54 -18.23
C ILE A 16 0.64 0.96 -18.14
N ALA A 17 -0.60 1.36 -18.40
CA ALA A 17 -1.01 2.77 -18.32
C ALA A 17 -0.93 3.32 -16.89
N SER A 18 -1.29 2.54 -15.87
CA SER A 18 -1.16 2.92 -14.47
C SER A 18 0.28 3.04 -14.04
N LEU A 19 1.13 2.07 -14.40
CA LEU A 19 2.58 2.16 -14.20
C LEU A 19 3.13 3.44 -14.81
N PHE A 20 2.81 3.69 -16.06
CA PHE A 20 3.31 4.85 -16.80
C PHE A 20 2.79 6.17 -16.21
N GLY A 21 1.51 6.23 -15.84
CA GLY A 21 0.89 7.38 -15.19
C GLY A 21 1.55 7.70 -13.85
N TRP A 22 1.84 6.68 -13.03
CA TRP A 22 2.53 6.86 -11.76
C TRP A 22 3.99 7.23 -11.91
N ILE A 23 4.72 6.59 -12.82
CA ILE A 23 6.09 6.98 -13.18
C ILE A 23 6.10 8.46 -13.61
N THR A 24 5.15 8.86 -14.46
CA THR A 24 5.03 10.24 -14.95
C THR A 24 4.70 11.21 -13.82
N LEU A 25 3.68 10.94 -13.01
CA LEU A 25 3.32 11.77 -11.86
C LEU A 25 4.49 11.89 -10.88
N TYR A 26 5.21 10.79 -10.65
CA TYR A 26 6.37 10.77 -9.77
C TYR A 26 7.49 11.66 -10.32
N PHE A 27 7.85 11.53 -11.59
CA PHE A 27 8.89 12.37 -12.19
C PHE A 27 8.49 13.85 -12.31
N PHE A 28 7.20 14.17 -12.50
CA PHE A 28 6.74 15.56 -12.64
C PHE A 28 6.54 16.27 -11.29
N VAL A 29 6.03 15.57 -10.28
CA VAL A 29 5.73 16.16 -8.97
C VAL A 29 6.95 16.10 -8.05
N PHE A 30 7.78 15.05 -8.17
CA PHE A 30 8.72 14.70 -7.09
C PHE A 30 10.20 14.87 -7.45
N LYS A 31 10.57 14.98 -8.73
CA LYS A 31 11.96 15.24 -9.18
C LYS A 31 12.58 16.51 -8.57
N GLY A 32 11.76 17.49 -8.17
CA GLY A 32 12.23 18.72 -7.52
C GLY A 32 12.22 18.69 -5.98
N ALA A 33 11.54 17.73 -5.37
CA ALA A 33 11.18 17.79 -3.94
C ALA A 33 11.89 16.72 -3.08
N THR A 34 12.35 15.62 -3.67
CA THR A 34 12.84 14.46 -2.90
C THR A 34 14.27 14.60 -2.39
N GLY A 35 15.03 15.62 -2.77
CA GLY A 35 16.47 15.70 -2.47
C GLY A 35 17.34 14.61 -3.13
N TYR A 36 16.72 13.58 -3.70
CA TYR A 36 17.33 12.49 -4.45
C TYR A 36 17.28 12.81 -5.94
N ASN A 37 18.44 13.14 -6.52
CA ASN A 37 18.58 13.37 -7.96
C ASN A 37 19.06 12.14 -8.74
N ASN A 38 19.22 10.98 -8.07
CA ASN A 38 19.69 9.78 -8.73
C ASN A 38 18.55 9.14 -9.57
N PRO A 39 18.66 9.13 -10.92
CA PRO A 39 17.59 8.64 -11.79
C PRO A 39 17.32 7.13 -11.61
N ILE A 40 18.31 6.36 -11.16
CA ILE A 40 18.14 4.92 -10.89
C ILE A 40 17.22 4.72 -9.68
N VAL A 41 17.43 5.51 -8.63
CA VAL A 41 16.62 5.45 -7.40
C VAL A 41 15.19 5.89 -7.71
N LEU A 42 15.01 7.01 -8.41
CA LEU A 42 13.69 7.49 -8.83
C LEU A 42 12.96 6.47 -9.73
N GLY A 43 13.68 5.85 -10.68
CA GLY A 43 13.14 4.80 -11.53
C GLY A 43 12.74 3.54 -10.75
N SER A 44 13.54 3.19 -9.73
CA SER A 44 13.27 2.03 -8.86
C SER A 44 12.07 2.26 -7.97
N ILE A 45 11.94 3.45 -7.36
CA ILE A 45 10.77 3.82 -6.54
C ILE A 45 9.50 3.80 -7.39
N ALA A 46 9.57 4.35 -8.61
CA ALA A 46 8.43 4.35 -9.51
C ALA A 46 8.05 2.93 -9.97
N LEU A 47 9.04 2.07 -10.23
CA LEU A 47 8.81 0.65 -10.52
C LEU A 47 8.19 -0.09 -9.34
N VAL A 48 8.73 0.07 -8.13
CA VAL A 48 8.24 -0.58 -6.90
C VAL A 48 6.81 -0.11 -6.61
N SER A 49 6.56 1.19 -6.61
CA SER A 49 5.22 1.78 -6.44
C SER A 49 4.24 1.25 -7.48
N GLY A 50 4.71 1.13 -8.71
CA GLY A 50 3.97 0.51 -9.79
C GLY A 50 3.59 -0.94 -9.51
N LEU A 51 4.58 -1.78 -9.20
CA LEU A 51 4.38 -3.19 -8.85
C LEU A 51 3.44 -3.36 -7.66
N THR A 52 3.53 -2.49 -6.67
CA THR A 52 2.64 -2.48 -5.50
C THR A 52 1.18 -2.33 -5.87
N ILE A 53 0.85 -1.51 -6.87
CA ILE A 53 -0.53 -1.35 -7.35
C ILE A 53 -0.97 -2.60 -8.13
N LEU A 54 -0.04 -3.22 -8.85
CA LEU A 54 -0.30 -4.37 -9.72
C LEU A 54 -0.45 -5.68 -8.97
N ILE A 55 0.35 -5.91 -7.93
CA ILE A 55 0.34 -7.18 -7.18
C ILE A 55 -1.07 -7.50 -6.65
N PRO A 56 -1.79 -6.57 -5.97
CA PRO A 56 -3.18 -6.77 -5.60
C PRO A 56 -4.05 -7.14 -6.79
N GLU A 57 -3.91 -6.42 -7.91
CA GLU A 57 -4.72 -6.67 -9.10
C GLU A 57 -4.48 -8.07 -9.68
N VAL A 58 -3.22 -8.51 -9.78
CA VAL A 58 -2.86 -9.88 -10.22
C VAL A 58 -3.44 -10.93 -9.28
N ILE A 59 -3.35 -10.73 -7.96
CA ILE A 59 -3.96 -11.62 -6.96
C ILE A 59 -5.48 -11.67 -7.17
N PHE A 60 -6.13 -10.52 -7.34
CA PHE A 60 -7.58 -10.42 -7.53
C PHE A 60 -8.08 -10.90 -8.90
N LEU A 61 -7.20 -10.99 -9.90
CA LEU A 61 -7.49 -11.58 -11.21
C LEU A 61 -7.50 -13.12 -11.18
N HIS A 62 -6.93 -13.75 -10.15
CA HIS A 62 -6.92 -15.20 -10.01
C HIS A 62 -8.37 -15.76 -10.02
N PRO A 63 -8.71 -16.76 -10.86
CA PRO A 63 -10.10 -17.17 -11.08
C PRO A 63 -10.88 -17.53 -9.79
N ARG A 64 -10.21 -18.17 -8.83
CA ARG A 64 -10.82 -18.55 -7.54
C ARG A 64 -11.16 -17.35 -6.65
N ILE A 65 -10.40 -16.27 -6.78
CA ILE A 65 -10.56 -15.03 -6.02
C ILE A 65 -11.58 -14.14 -6.75
N ARG A 66 -11.42 -13.97 -8.07
CA ARG A 66 -12.35 -13.23 -8.92
C ARG A 66 -13.79 -13.73 -8.81
N ALA A 67 -14.01 -15.03 -8.65
CA ALA A 67 -15.35 -15.60 -8.45
C ALA A 67 -16.00 -15.19 -7.11
N ARG A 68 -15.21 -14.72 -6.13
CA ARG A 68 -15.66 -14.32 -4.80
C ARG A 68 -15.83 -12.82 -4.62
N PHE A 69 -15.17 -12.00 -5.43
CA PHE A 69 -15.15 -10.55 -5.28
C PHE A 69 -15.63 -9.85 -6.56
N ASP A 70 -16.67 -9.02 -6.46
CA ASP A 70 -17.12 -8.21 -7.59
C ASP A 70 -16.07 -7.15 -8.00
N GLY A 71 -16.32 -6.49 -9.13
CA GLY A 71 -15.37 -5.51 -9.68
C GLY A 71 -15.12 -4.31 -8.76
N VAL A 72 -16.13 -3.83 -8.03
CA VAL A 72 -16.02 -2.69 -7.14
C VAL A 72 -15.18 -3.08 -5.92
N LEU A 73 -15.50 -4.21 -5.30
CA LEU A 73 -14.77 -4.75 -4.16
C LEU A 73 -13.28 -4.93 -4.46
N ARG A 74 -12.94 -5.45 -5.64
CA ARG A 74 -11.54 -5.58 -6.08
C ARG A 74 -10.83 -4.24 -6.19
N VAL A 75 -11.44 -3.25 -6.85
CA VAL A 75 -10.84 -1.91 -6.99
C VAL A 75 -10.62 -1.31 -5.61
N THR A 76 -11.59 -1.43 -4.69
CA THR A 76 -11.43 -0.85 -3.36
C THR A 76 -10.36 -1.56 -2.54
N LEU A 77 -10.22 -2.88 -2.65
CA LEU A 77 -9.12 -3.61 -2.00
C LEU A 77 -7.76 -3.25 -2.60
N CYS A 78 -7.65 -3.07 -3.91
CA CYS A 78 -6.42 -2.56 -4.55
C CYS A 78 -6.07 -1.17 -4.02
N SER A 79 -7.05 -0.25 -3.95
CA SER A 79 -6.85 1.10 -3.40
C SER A 79 -6.46 1.07 -1.93
N ALA A 80 -7.05 0.16 -1.14
CA ALA A 80 -6.75 -0.03 0.27
C ALA A 80 -5.28 -0.42 0.53
N ILE A 81 -4.65 -1.06 -0.45
CA ILE A 81 -3.24 -1.47 -0.39
C ILE A 81 -2.34 -0.38 -0.99
N ALA A 82 -2.75 0.21 -2.11
CA ALA A 82 -1.99 1.24 -2.81
C ALA A 82 -1.84 2.51 -1.98
N VAL A 83 -2.91 2.98 -1.32
CA VAL A 83 -2.92 4.25 -0.57
C VAL A 83 -1.89 4.24 0.58
N PRO A 84 -1.86 3.25 1.48
CA PRO A 84 -0.83 3.14 2.52
C PRO A 84 0.60 3.22 1.97
N ILE A 85 0.86 2.53 0.86
CA ILE A 85 2.21 2.47 0.31
C ILE A 85 2.57 3.80 -0.34
N ILE A 86 1.65 4.43 -1.07
CA ILE A 86 1.88 5.80 -1.57
C ILE A 86 2.12 6.76 -0.41
N MET A 87 1.39 6.61 0.70
CA MET A 87 1.57 7.43 1.90
C MET A 87 2.92 7.20 2.57
N SER A 88 3.44 5.97 2.62
CA SER A 88 4.78 5.70 3.15
C SER A 88 5.87 6.40 2.31
N TRP A 89 5.67 6.48 0.99
CA TRP A 89 6.59 7.22 0.12
C TRP A 89 6.55 8.74 0.27
N LEU A 90 5.51 9.34 0.89
CA LEU A 90 5.47 10.78 1.13
C LEU A 90 6.58 11.24 2.10
N GLY A 91 7.13 10.36 2.93
CA GLY A 91 8.28 10.70 3.78
C GLY A 91 9.52 11.10 3.00
N THR A 92 9.66 10.62 1.76
CA THR A 92 10.77 10.97 0.86
C THR A 92 10.83 12.45 0.47
N PHE A 93 9.82 13.27 0.83
CA PHE A 93 9.81 14.74 0.63
C PHE A 93 10.62 15.53 1.66
N ARG A 94 11.59 14.90 2.35
CA ARG A 94 12.37 15.49 3.46
C ARG A 94 11.54 15.83 4.70
N TRP A 95 10.33 15.29 4.82
CA TRP A 95 9.51 15.47 6.02
C TRP A 95 10.12 14.74 7.22
N TYR A 96 10.97 13.74 6.96
CA TYR A 96 11.82 13.10 7.97
C TYR A 96 12.71 14.10 8.73
N GLY A 97 13.20 15.14 8.06
CA GLY A 97 14.01 16.18 8.69
C GLY A 97 13.26 17.08 9.68
N ALA A 98 11.95 16.91 9.87
CA ALA A 98 11.17 17.67 10.85
C ALA A 98 11.40 17.21 12.31
N GLY A 99 12.01 16.05 12.55
CA GLY A 99 12.51 15.62 13.87
C GLY A 99 11.43 15.23 14.90
N TRP A 100 10.17 15.03 14.50
CA TRP A 100 9.06 14.67 15.41
C TRP A 100 8.73 13.17 15.45
N GLY A 101 9.66 12.30 15.04
CA GLY A 101 9.36 10.88 14.84
C GLY A 101 8.36 10.66 13.69
N TYR A 102 8.42 11.52 12.68
CA TYR A 102 7.51 11.49 11.53
C TYR A 102 7.53 10.13 10.83
N ASP A 103 8.69 9.49 10.76
CA ASP A 103 8.84 8.20 10.11
C ASP A 103 8.03 7.08 10.79
N SER A 104 8.30 6.86 12.07
CA SER A 104 7.51 5.95 12.90
C SER A 104 6.00 6.27 12.88
N PHE A 105 5.63 7.56 12.84
CA PHE A 105 4.23 7.98 12.69
C PHE A 105 3.64 7.57 11.34
N VAL A 106 4.35 7.76 10.23
CA VAL A 106 3.91 7.36 8.90
C VAL A 106 3.77 5.84 8.81
N HIS A 107 4.74 5.08 9.31
CA HIS A 107 4.66 3.62 9.35
C HIS A 107 3.43 3.13 10.11
N PHE A 108 3.15 3.74 11.27
CA PHE A 108 1.97 3.42 12.06
C PHE A 108 0.66 3.81 11.34
N VAL A 109 0.56 5.05 10.85
CA VAL A 109 -0.68 5.58 10.26
C VAL A 109 -0.98 4.93 8.91
N ALA A 110 0.01 4.77 8.04
CA ALA A 110 -0.17 4.11 6.75
C ALA A 110 -0.68 2.68 6.94
N SER A 111 -0.03 1.92 7.81
CA SER A 111 -0.40 0.54 8.11
C SER A 111 -1.78 0.42 8.76
N GLY A 112 -2.09 1.32 9.70
CA GLY A 112 -3.40 1.36 10.35
C GLY A 112 -4.53 1.81 9.42
N ALA A 113 -4.29 2.82 8.59
CA ALA A 113 -5.26 3.29 7.60
C ALA A 113 -5.58 2.19 6.59
N GLY A 114 -4.57 1.47 6.10
CA GLY A 114 -4.78 0.34 5.20
C GLY A 114 -5.66 -0.75 5.83
N ALA A 115 -5.41 -1.09 7.10
CA ALA A 115 -6.21 -2.08 7.82
C ALA A 115 -7.68 -1.65 7.91
N LEU A 116 -7.90 -0.38 8.25
CA LEU A 116 -9.23 0.21 8.33
C LEU A 116 -9.94 0.17 6.98
N ILE A 117 -9.26 0.53 5.88
CA ILE A 117 -9.87 0.52 4.54
C ILE A 117 -10.24 -0.91 4.15
N VAL A 118 -9.32 -1.87 4.29
CA VAL A 118 -9.59 -3.28 3.92
C VAL A 118 -10.79 -3.82 4.69
N LEU A 119 -10.86 -3.60 6.00
CA LEU A 119 -11.97 -4.09 6.81
C LEU A 119 -13.27 -3.33 6.56
N LEU A 120 -13.23 -2.00 6.37
CA LEU A 120 -14.40 -1.20 6.00
C LEU A 120 -15.00 -1.70 4.68
N VAL A 121 -14.15 -2.08 3.73
CA VAL A 121 -14.57 -2.63 2.44
C VAL A 121 -15.28 -3.98 2.61
N LEU A 122 -14.75 -4.88 3.42
CA LEU A 122 -15.41 -6.15 3.75
C LEU A 122 -16.75 -5.94 4.46
N VAL A 123 -16.81 -4.94 5.32
CA VAL A 123 -18.02 -4.52 6.03
C VAL A 123 -19.07 -3.99 5.06
N LEU A 124 -18.66 -3.13 4.10
CA LEU A 124 -19.53 -2.52 3.09
C LEU A 124 -20.11 -3.54 2.10
N VAL A 125 -19.33 -4.54 1.71
CA VAL A 125 -19.79 -5.59 0.78
C VAL A 125 -20.57 -6.70 1.48
N GLY A 126 -20.95 -6.49 2.75
CA GLY A 126 -21.76 -7.42 3.50
C GLY A 126 -21.07 -8.76 3.75
N ALA A 127 -19.73 -8.80 3.71
CA ALA A 127 -18.98 -9.99 4.10
C ALA A 127 -19.14 -10.19 5.61
N THR A 128 -20.21 -10.86 6.01
CA THR A 128 -20.54 -11.18 7.41
C THR A 128 -19.80 -12.41 7.93
N ASP A 129 -19.24 -13.22 7.03
CA ASP A 129 -18.44 -14.39 7.39
C ASP A 129 -17.15 -13.98 8.09
N PHE A 130 -17.07 -14.31 9.38
CA PHE A 130 -15.89 -14.10 10.21
C PHE A 130 -14.63 -14.77 9.63
N LYS A 131 -14.74 -15.96 9.02
CA LYS A 131 -13.59 -16.67 8.42
C LYS A 131 -13.03 -15.89 7.23
N LEU A 132 -13.90 -15.29 6.42
CA LEU A 132 -13.48 -14.43 5.31
C LEU A 132 -12.78 -13.17 5.82
N ARG A 133 -13.35 -12.50 6.83
CA ARG A 133 -12.74 -11.32 7.46
C ARG A 133 -11.36 -11.63 8.05
N ALA A 134 -11.25 -12.73 8.79
CA ALA A 134 -9.99 -13.18 9.37
C ALA A 134 -8.95 -13.51 8.29
N SER A 135 -9.35 -14.17 7.20
CA SER A 135 -8.43 -14.50 6.09
C SER A 135 -7.89 -13.24 5.41
N VAL A 136 -8.76 -12.26 5.14
CA VAL A 136 -8.36 -11.00 4.51
C VAL A 136 -7.49 -10.18 5.45
N PHE A 137 -7.78 -10.17 6.76
CA PHE A 137 -6.90 -9.57 7.77
C PHE A 137 -5.50 -10.19 7.75
N VAL A 138 -5.39 -11.52 7.75
CA VAL A 138 -4.09 -12.22 7.70
C VAL A 138 -3.34 -11.87 6.42
N ILE A 139 -4.00 -11.90 5.26
CA ILE A 139 -3.38 -11.51 3.98
C ILE A 139 -2.87 -10.07 4.06
N PHE A 140 -3.66 -9.16 4.61
CA PHE A 140 -3.29 -7.76 4.74
C PHE A 140 -2.07 -7.56 5.66
N VAL A 141 -2.05 -8.20 6.83
CA VAL A 141 -0.89 -8.15 7.75
C VAL A 141 0.36 -8.72 7.08
N LEU A 142 0.24 -9.84 6.37
CA LEU A 142 1.36 -10.42 5.61
C LEU A 142 1.85 -9.47 4.52
N MET A 143 0.95 -8.79 3.81
CA MET A 143 1.32 -7.82 2.78
C MET A 143 2.03 -6.60 3.36
N ILE A 144 1.57 -6.07 4.50
CA ILE A 144 2.28 -4.99 5.19
C ILE A 144 3.65 -5.45 5.65
N PHE A 145 3.74 -6.61 6.29
CA PHE A 145 5.01 -7.10 6.81
C PHE A 145 6.03 -7.33 5.71
N LEU A 146 5.63 -8.04 4.63
CA LEU A 146 6.48 -8.29 3.47
C LEU A 146 6.82 -7.01 2.72
N GLY A 147 5.85 -6.11 2.55
CA GLY A 147 6.03 -4.81 1.90
C GLY A 147 6.98 -3.90 2.67
N GLY A 148 6.79 -3.78 3.98
CA GLY A 148 7.67 -3.05 4.88
C GLY A 148 9.08 -3.63 4.88
N THR A 149 9.22 -4.95 5.02
CA THR A 149 10.54 -5.61 4.96
C THR A 149 11.23 -5.38 3.63
N ALA A 150 10.50 -5.46 2.51
CA ALA A 150 11.04 -5.20 1.19
C ALA A 150 11.48 -3.73 1.03
N ASN A 151 10.72 -2.78 1.59
CA ASN A 151 11.06 -1.36 1.59
C ASN A 151 12.36 -1.10 2.35
N GLU A 152 12.48 -1.61 3.57
CA GLU A 152 13.67 -1.51 4.41
C GLU A 152 14.93 -2.07 3.75
N LEU A 153 14.79 -3.25 3.11
CA LEU A 153 15.87 -3.83 2.33
C LEU A 153 16.23 -2.94 1.15
N PHE A 154 15.23 -2.39 0.45
CA PHE A 154 15.46 -1.48 -0.67
C PHE A 154 16.23 -0.23 -0.22
N GLU A 155 15.82 0.41 0.88
CA GLU A 155 16.49 1.58 1.45
C GLU A 155 17.94 1.25 1.79
N ARG A 156 18.18 0.17 2.52
CA ARG A 156 19.52 -0.28 2.88
C ARG A 156 20.42 -0.50 1.67
N TYR A 157 19.95 -1.25 0.67
CA TYR A 157 20.73 -1.53 -0.52
C TYR A 157 20.89 -0.28 -1.39
N SER A 158 19.92 0.63 -1.37
CA SER A 158 20.04 1.89 -2.10
C SER A 158 21.14 2.78 -1.55
N ASP A 159 21.27 2.86 -0.22
CA ASP A 159 22.34 3.61 0.43
C ASP A 159 23.69 2.98 0.14
N LEU A 160 23.77 1.64 0.20
CA LEU A 160 25.01 0.89 0.02
C LEU A 160 25.52 0.88 -1.43
N TRP A 161 24.64 0.85 -2.43
CA TRP A 161 25.02 0.75 -3.85
C TRP A 161 24.95 2.07 -4.61
N TRP A 162 24.08 3.00 -4.21
CA TRP A 162 23.82 4.24 -4.93
C TRP A 162 24.08 5.51 -4.10
N GLY A 163 24.53 5.37 -2.84
CA GLY A 163 24.89 6.48 -1.99
C GLY A 163 23.70 7.38 -1.64
N THR A 164 22.51 6.80 -1.56
CA THR A 164 21.34 7.50 -1.03
C THR A 164 21.47 7.69 0.48
N THR A 165 20.50 8.37 1.06
CA THR A 165 20.36 8.62 2.51
C THR A 165 18.96 8.22 2.96
N MET A 166 18.46 7.13 2.39
CA MET A 166 17.11 6.62 2.62
C MET A 166 17.06 5.73 3.86
N PHE A 167 18.17 5.07 4.21
CA PHE A 167 18.23 4.12 5.31
C PHE A 167 18.63 4.81 6.61
N GLY A 168 17.62 5.12 7.43
CA GLY A 168 17.76 5.62 8.79
C GLY A 168 18.46 6.96 8.97
N GLU A 169 18.20 7.56 10.13
CA GLU A 169 18.97 8.72 10.55
C GLU A 169 20.38 8.28 10.99
N PRO A 170 21.44 9.06 10.67
CA PRO A 170 22.77 8.79 11.17
C PRO A 170 22.79 8.64 12.70
N GLY A 171 23.09 7.44 13.19
CA GLY A 171 23.12 7.13 14.63
C GLY A 171 21.98 6.24 15.14
N GLU A 172 21.05 5.81 14.28
CA GLU A 172 19.94 4.94 14.66
C GLU A 172 20.07 3.52 14.09
N PRO A 173 20.84 2.62 14.74
CA PRO A 173 21.13 1.28 14.19
C PRO A 173 19.93 0.32 14.16
N ASN A 174 18.80 0.71 14.76
CA ASN A 174 17.60 -0.12 14.93
C ASN A 174 16.38 0.44 14.19
N ASP A 175 16.57 1.37 13.25
CA ASP A 175 15.51 2.03 12.47
C ASP A 175 14.54 1.01 11.84
N THR A 176 15.07 0.11 11.01
CA THR A 176 14.29 -0.99 10.42
C THR A 176 13.44 -1.79 11.40
N ILE A 177 13.97 -2.10 12.58
CA ILE A 177 13.22 -2.86 13.58
C ILE A 177 12.07 -2.00 14.10
N ARG A 178 12.35 -0.73 14.40
CA ARG A 178 11.35 0.24 14.84
C ARG A 178 10.24 0.39 13.80
N ASP A 179 10.56 0.46 12.52
CA ASP A 179 9.57 0.74 11.48
C ASP A 179 8.72 -0.49 11.16
N LEU A 180 9.33 -1.68 11.17
CA LEU A 180 8.59 -2.94 11.17
C LEU A 180 7.65 -3.05 12.38
N MET A 181 8.09 -2.65 13.59
CA MET A 181 7.23 -2.64 14.76
C MET A 181 6.06 -1.65 14.63
N HIS A 182 6.29 -0.44 14.11
CA HIS A 182 5.23 0.54 13.88
C HIS A 182 4.25 0.09 12.81
N ASN A 183 4.72 -0.56 11.75
CA ASN A 183 3.87 -1.17 10.72
C ASN A 183 2.95 -2.25 11.33
N ILE A 184 3.51 -3.17 12.11
CA ILE A 184 2.74 -4.24 12.79
C ILE A 184 1.74 -3.64 13.77
N LEU A 185 2.16 -2.67 14.59
CA LEU A 185 1.31 -2.03 15.58
C LEU A 185 0.15 -1.27 14.92
N GLY A 186 0.45 -0.48 13.89
CA GLY A 186 -0.55 0.24 13.10
C GLY A 186 -1.58 -0.70 12.49
N ALA A 187 -1.11 -1.74 11.79
CA ALA A 187 -1.98 -2.76 11.19
C ALA A 187 -2.86 -3.45 12.24
N THR A 188 -2.30 -3.76 13.41
CA THR A 188 -3.03 -4.38 14.53
C THR A 188 -4.11 -3.45 15.07
N VAL A 189 -3.77 -2.19 15.38
CA VAL A 189 -4.72 -1.19 15.90
C VAL A 189 -5.85 -0.95 14.93
N GLY A 190 -5.54 -0.68 13.66
CA GLY A 190 -6.56 -0.48 12.62
C GLY A 190 -7.49 -1.69 12.51
N SER A 191 -6.94 -2.89 12.64
CA SER A 191 -7.73 -4.11 12.57
C SER A 191 -8.62 -4.33 13.78
N VAL A 192 -8.13 -4.07 14.99
CA VAL A 192 -8.94 -4.13 16.22
C VAL A 192 -10.09 -3.12 16.16
N ILE A 193 -9.81 -1.87 15.77
CA ILE A 193 -10.85 -0.83 15.61
C ILE A 193 -11.96 -1.33 14.69
N CYS A 194 -11.58 -1.90 13.54
CA CYS A 194 -12.55 -2.43 12.60
C CYS A 194 -13.25 -3.71 13.08
N LEU A 195 -12.60 -4.61 13.80
CA LEU A 195 -13.27 -5.79 14.37
C LEU A 195 -14.32 -5.38 15.42
N VAL A 196 -14.02 -4.40 16.26
CA VAL A 196 -14.91 -3.95 17.34
C VAL A 196 -16.03 -3.06 16.81
N HIS A 197 -15.72 -2.13 15.91
CA HIS A 197 -16.66 -1.10 15.45
C HIS A 197 -17.22 -1.33 14.05
N GLY A 198 -16.66 -2.26 13.27
CA GLY A 198 -17.01 -2.47 11.86
C GLY A 198 -18.47 -2.77 11.64
N GLU A 199 -19.10 -3.61 12.46
CA GLU A 199 -20.53 -3.91 12.31
C GLU A 199 -21.43 -2.69 12.55
N ARG A 200 -21.06 -1.84 13.52
CA ARG A 200 -21.80 -0.59 13.79
C ARG A 200 -21.66 0.35 12.60
N ILE A 201 -20.46 0.45 12.04
CA ILE A 201 -20.18 1.27 10.85
C ILE A 201 -20.96 0.74 9.64
N ALA A 202 -20.96 -0.58 9.37
CA ALA A 202 -21.79 -1.19 8.32
C ALA A 202 -23.25 -0.82 8.45
N LYS A 203 -23.82 -1.07 9.63
CA LYS A 203 -25.24 -0.83 9.91
C LYS A 203 -25.60 0.65 9.77
N TYR A 204 -24.67 1.53 10.09
CA TYR A 204 -24.86 2.97 9.90
C TYR A 204 -24.86 3.36 8.42
N LEU A 205 -23.90 2.85 7.66
CA LEU A 205 -23.74 3.16 6.24
C LEU A 205 -24.86 2.56 5.38
N SER A 206 -25.37 1.37 5.73
CA SER A 206 -26.46 0.71 5.00
C SER A 206 -27.85 1.32 5.25
N ARG A 207 -27.98 2.21 6.25
CA ARG A 207 -29.23 2.91 6.57
C ARG A 207 -29.37 4.26 5.87
N ARG A 208 -28.34 4.71 5.14
CA ARG A 208 -28.39 5.97 4.42
C ARG A 208 -28.93 5.71 2.99
N PRO A 209 -30.03 6.38 2.60
CA PRO A 209 -30.61 6.26 1.27
C PRO A 209 -29.72 6.86 0.18
#